data_AF-A0A7Z0MIZ0-F1
#
_entry.id   AF-A0A7Z0MIZ0-F1
#
_cell.length_a   1.000
_cell.length_b   1.000
_cell.length_c   1.000
_cell.angle_alpha   90.00
_cell.angle_beta   90.00
_cell.angle_gamma   90.00
#
_symmetry.space_group_name_H-M   'P 1'
#
loop_
_entity.id
_entity.type
_entity.pdbx_description
1 polymer ?
#
loop_
_entity_poly.entity_id
_entity_poly.type
_entity_poly.pdbx_seq_one_letter_code
_entity_poly.pdbx_strand_id
1 'polypeptide(L)' 'MNAIVINMDKAREIRKDQLRTEREPLLAALDVQLQIAQIGGDDTTAILAERQRLLDITLLCDDPEITLEGLKAITC' A
#
# COMPACT_ATOMS: atom_id res chain seq x y z
N MET A 1 -13.93 -19.11 -30.13
CA MET A 1 -13.57 -19.14 -28.70
C MET A 1 -12.79 -17.87 -28.43
N ASN A 2 -13.41 -16.85 -27.82
CA ASN A 2 -12.72 -15.58 -27.54
C ASN A 2 -11.97 -15.75 -26.22
N ALA A 3 -10.66 -15.94 -26.28
CA ALA A 3 -9.83 -15.90 -25.08
C ALA A 3 -9.74 -14.45 -24.59
N ILE A 4 -10.18 -14.20 -23.35
CA ILE A 4 -9.91 -12.93 -22.67
C ILE A 4 -8.46 -13.00 -22.20
N VAL A 5 -7.58 -12.25 -22.86
CA VAL A 5 -6.18 -12.10 -22.43
C VAL A 5 -6.12 -10.95 -21.43
N ILE A 6 -5.70 -11.26 -20.20
CA ILE A 6 -5.51 -10.26 -19.14
C ILE A 6 -4.15 -9.61 -19.34
N ASN A 7 -4.13 -8.29 -19.46
CA ASN A 7 -2.88 -7.53 -19.45
C ASN A 7 -2.46 -7.30 -17.98
N MET A 8 -1.48 -8.09 -17.52
CA MET A 8 -0.99 -8.02 -16.14
C MET A 8 -0.31 -6.70 -15.80
N ASP A 9 0.36 -6.05 -16.75
CA ASP A 9 1.01 -4.76 -16.52
C ASP A 9 -0.03 -3.68 -16.19
N LYS A 10 -1.13 -3.63 -16.96
CA LYS A 10 -2.25 -2.75 -16.66
C LYS A 10 -2.91 -3.09 -15.33
N ALA A 11 -3.04 -4.37 -15.00
CA ALA A 11 -3.61 -4.78 -13.72
C ALA A 11 -2.77 -4.26 -12.54
N ARG A 12 -1.43 -4.39 -12.62
CA ARG A 12 -0.49 -3.89 -11.61
C ARG A 12 -0.62 -2.39 -11.40
N GLU A 13 -0.61 -1.61 -12.48
CA GLU A 13 -0.73 -0.15 -12.38
C GLU A 13 -2.07 0.28 -11.77
N ILE A 14 -3.18 -0.32 -12.19
CA ILE A 14 -4.50 -0.04 -11.59
C ILE A 14 -4.49 -0.36 -10.09
N ARG A 15 -3.91 -1.49 -9.67
CA ARG A 15 -3.86 -1.84 -8.26
C ARG A 15 -2.98 -0.88 -7.47
N LYS A 16 -1.81 -0.48 -7.99
CA LYS A 16 -0.95 0.52 -7.34
C LYS A 16 -1.70 1.84 -7.13
N ASP A 17 -2.45 2.30 -8.12
CA ASP A 17 -3.22 3.55 -8.00
C ASP A 17 -4.34 3.45 -6.97
N GLN A 18 -5.02 2.30 -6.89
CA GLN A 18 -6.00 2.03 -5.83
C GLN A 18 -5.35 2.03 -4.46
N LEU A 19 -4.23 1.30 -4.27
CA LEU A 19 -3.50 1.26 -3.00
C LEU A 19 -2.99 2.65 -2.58
N ARG A 20 -2.53 3.48 -3.54
CA ARG A 20 -2.13 4.86 -3.27
C ARG A 20 -3.30 5.71 -2.76
N THR A 21 -4.48 5.52 -3.34
CA THR A 21 -5.70 6.22 -2.92
C THR A 21 -6.16 5.74 -1.54
N GLU A 22 -6.15 4.43 -1.31
CA GLU A 22 -6.54 3.79 -0.05
C GLU A 22 -5.61 4.21 1.11
N ARG A 23 -4.28 4.28 0.88
CA ARG A 23 -3.30 4.60 1.92
C ARG A 23 -3.19 6.09 2.24
N GLU A 24 -3.62 6.99 1.36
CA GLU A 24 -3.52 8.44 1.58
C GLU A 24 -4.14 8.91 2.91
N PRO A 25 -5.41 8.57 3.24
CA PRO A 25 -5.98 8.95 4.53
C PRO A 25 -5.30 8.27 5.73
N LEU A 26 -4.76 7.05 5.54
CA LEU A 26 -4.04 6.32 6.59
C LEU A 26 -2.70 6.99 6.92
N LEU A 27 -1.93 7.37 5.88
CA LEU A 27 -0.67 8.10 6.04
C LEU A 27 -0.90 9.45 6.71
N ALA A 28 -1.96 10.19 6.34
CA ALA A 28 -2.31 11.44 6.99
C ALA A 28 -2.65 11.25 8.48
N ALA A 29 -3.36 10.17 8.84
CA ALA A 29 -3.66 9.85 10.23
C ALA A 29 -2.40 9.49 11.04
N LEU A 30 -1.47 8.73 10.44
CA LEU A 30 -0.19 8.40 11.07
C LEU A 30 0.71 9.62 11.24
N ASP A 31 0.72 10.55 10.29
CA ASP A 31 1.50 11.78 10.40
C ASP A 31 0.99 12.66 11.57
N VAL A 32 -0.32 12.72 11.81
CA VAL A 32 -0.90 13.38 12.99
C VAL A 32 -0.50 12.67 14.29
N GLN A 33 -0.60 11.33 14.32
CA GLN A 33 -0.18 10.55 15.50
C GLN A 33 1.30 10.74 15.81
N LEU A 34 2.15 10.78 14.77
CA LEU A 34 3.58 11.02 14.91
C LEU A 34 3.86 12.39 15.52
N GLN A 35 3.16 13.44 15.07
CA GLN A 35 3.31 14.78 15.63
C GLN A 35 2.90 14.83 17.10
N ILE A 36 1.78 14.20 17.47
CA ILE A 36 1.31 14.14 18.86
C ILE A 36 2.33 13.41 19.73
N ALA A 37 2.80 12.24 19.30
CA ALA A 37 3.78 11.43 20.04
C ALA A 37 5.11 12.18 20.24
N GLN A 38 5.58 12.90 19.21
CA GLN A 38 6.78 13.73 19.32
C GLN A 38 6.64 14.87 20.34
N ILE A 39 5.47 15.51 20.40
CA ILE A 39 5.19 16.55 21.39
C ILE A 39 5.08 15.96 22.80
N GLY A 40 4.47 14.77 22.92
CA GLY A 40 4.32 14.04 24.19
C GLY A 40 5.60 13.40 24.70
N GLY A 41 6.62 13.21 23.84
CA GLY A 41 7.81 12.44 24.17
C GLY A 41 7.56 10.92 24.18
N ASP A 42 6.52 10.46 23.50
CA ASP A 42 6.14 9.05 23.39
C ASP A 42 7.02 8.30 22.37
N ASP A 43 7.04 6.96 22.46
CA ASP A 43 7.71 6.12 21.46
C ASP A 43 7.00 6.21 20.09
N THR A 44 7.78 6.36 19.02
CA THR A 44 7.29 6.52 17.65
C THR A 44 7.62 5.33 16.75
N THR A 45 8.32 4.32 17.28
CA THR A 45 8.83 3.18 16.51
C THR A 45 7.74 2.46 15.73
N ALA A 46 6.60 2.16 16.37
CA ALA A 46 5.48 1.47 15.73
C ALA A 46 4.80 2.33 14.63
N ILE A 47 4.67 3.64 14.87
CA ILE A 47 4.07 4.59 13.92
C ILE A 47 4.91 4.66 12.63
N LEU A 48 6.24 4.75 12.79
CA LEU A 48 7.17 4.79 11.66
C LEU A 48 7.21 3.46 10.89
N ALA A 49 7.18 2.33 11.60
CA ALA A 49 7.12 1.00 10.98
C ALA A 49 5.85 0.83 10.13
N GLU A 50 4.70 1.25 10.66
CA GLU A 50 3.43 1.17 9.95
C GLU A 50 3.39 2.12 8.74
N ARG A 51 3.92 3.33 8.89
CA ARG A 51 4.06 4.28 7.78
C ARG A 51 4.90 3.70 6.65
N GLN A 52 6.01 3.03 6.99
CA GLN A 52 6.87 2.36 6.02
C GLN A 52 6.15 1.18 5.37
N ARG A 53 5.44 0.35 6.14
CA ARG A 53 4.62 -0.76 5.60
C ARG A 53 3.65 -0.26 4.53
N LEU A 54 2.90 0.81 4.80
CA LEU A 54 1.95 1.42 3.85
C LEU A 54 2.61 1.96 2.57
N LEU A 55 3.84 2.45 2.66
CA LEU A 55 4.59 2.89 1.49
C LEU A 55 5.04 1.68 0.64
N ASP A 56 5.48 0.61 1.31
CA ASP A 56 6.05 -0.57 0.66
C ASP A 56 5.01 -1.51 0.07
N ILE A 57 3.73 -1.45 0.47
CA ILE A 57 2.69 -2.33 -0.10
C ILE A 57 2.60 -2.27 -1.64
N THR A 58 2.95 -1.12 -2.25
CA THR A 58 2.92 -0.98 -3.71
C THR A 58 4.04 -1.75 -4.41
N LEU A 59 5.13 -2.08 -3.70
CA LEU A 59 6.23 -2.90 -4.21
C LEU A 59 5.79 -4.36 -4.39
N LEU A 60 4.82 -4.82 -3.61
CA LEU A 60 4.26 -6.17 -3.74
C LEU A 60 3.58 -6.37 -5.10
N CYS A 61 3.10 -5.30 -5.74
CA CYS A 61 2.53 -5.37 -7.09
C CYS A 61 3.59 -5.66 -8.17
N ASP A 62 4.87 -5.42 -7.89
CA ASP A 62 5.97 -5.58 -8.84
C ASP A 62 6.56 -6.99 -8.86
N ASP A 63 6.03 -7.91 -8.05
CA ASP A 63 6.42 -9.32 -8.09
C ASP A 63 6.09 -9.90 -9.48
N PRO A 64 7.10 -10.40 -10.22
CA PRO A 64 6.90 -10.98 -11.56
C PRO A 64 6.01 -12.22 -11.54
N GLU A 65 5.95 -12.94 -10.41
CA GLU A 65 5.18 -14.17 -10.23
C GLU A 65 3.77 -13.93 -9.68
N ILE A 66 3.40 -12.67 -9.39
CA ILE A 66 2.09 -12.37 -8.80
C ILE A 66 0.94 -12.74 -9.73
N THR A 67 -0.03 -13.47 -9.18
CA THR A 67 -1.28 -13.79 -9.86
C THR A 67 -2.27 -12.64 -9.76
N LEU A 68 -3.30 -12.63 -10.60
CA LEU A 68 -4.37 -11.63 -10.49
C LEU A 68 -5.08 -11.70 -9.12
N GLU A 69 -5.24 -12.90 -8.55
CA GLU A 69 -5.81 -13.07 -7.21
C GLU A 69 -4.87 -12.53 -6.13
N GLY A 70 -3.57 -12.81 -6.23
CA GLY A 70 -2.56 -12.25 -5.35
C GLY A 70 -2.55 -10.71 -5.37
N LEU A 71 -2.69 -10.12 -6.56
CA LEU A 71 -2.76 -8.67 -6.72
C LEU A 71 -3.99 -8.05 -6.03
N LYS A 72 -5.14 -8.73 -6.10
CA LYS A 72 -6.37 -8.30 -5.41
C LYS A 72 -6.30 -8.49 -3.89
N ALA A 73 -5.47 -9.41 -3.42
CA ALA A 73 -5.33 -9.71 -2.00
C ALA A 73 -4.42 -8.70 -1.26
N ILE A 74 -3.62 -7.90 -1.97
CA ILE A 74 -2.83 -6.82 -1.35
C ILE A 74 -3.80 -5.78 -0.80
N THR A 75 -3.67 -5.42 0.48
CA THR A 75 -4.48 -4.39 1.13
C THR A 75 -3.59 -3.37 1.84
N CYS A 76 -4.11 -2.16 2.01
CA CYS A 76 -3.55 -1.21 2.97
C CYS A 76 -3.70 -1.75 4.37
#